data_AF-A0AAP0BJ67-F1
#
_entry.id   AF-A0AAP0BJ67-F1
#
_cell.length_a   1.000
_cell.length_b   1.000
_cell.length_c   1.000
_cell.angle_alpha   90.00
_cell.angle_beta   90.00
_cell.angle_gamma   90.00
#
_symmetry.space_group_name_H-M   'P 1'
#
loop_
_entity.id
_entity.type
_entity.pdbx_description
1 polymer ?
#
loop_
_entity_poly.entity_id
_entity_poly.type
_entity_poly.pdbx_seq_one_letter_code
_entity_poly.pdbx_strand_id
1 'polypeptide(L)' 'MKSRAGRGFTFEELRVAGIPKNLALTIGIADDHRRKNCSSEGLQANIQRRLKTHKNKLIIFTRHART' A
#
# COMPACT_ATOMS: atom_id res chain seq x y z
N MET A 1 16.01 -17.15 -7.38
CA MET A 1 14.53 -17.06 -7.48
C MET A 1 14.14 -15.62 -7.80
N LYS A 2 13.30 -15.37 -8.80
CA LYS A 2 12.92 -14.00 -9.23
C LYS A 2 11.68 -13.53 -8.47
N SER A 3 11.82 -12.45 -7.70
CA SER A 3 10.69 -11.79 -7.04
C SER A 3 9.79 -11.15 -8.10
N ARG A 4 8.53 -11.57 -8.18
CA ARG A 4 7.54 -10.99 -9.10
C ARG A 4 6.71 -9.92 -8.37
N ALA A 5 6.26 -8.92 -9.11
CA ALA A 5 5.24 -8.00 -8.60
C ALA A 5 3.91 -8.77 -8.52
N GLY A 6 3.27 -8.77 -7.35
CA GLY A 6 1.93 -9.33 -7.17
C GLY A 6 0.84 -8.38 -7.67
N ARG A 7 -0.43 -8.80 -7.54
CA ARG A 7 -1.60 -8.02 -7.97
C ARG A 7 -1.90 -6.83 -7.05
N GLY A 8 -1.63 -6.97 -5.76
CA GLY A 8 -1.95 -5.93 -4.77
C GLY A 8 -1.45 -6.23 -3.36
N PHE A 9 -1.71 -5.29 -2.46
CA PHE A 9 -1.42 -5.36 -1.03
C PHE A 9 -2.58 -5.97 -0.27
N THR A 10 -2.31 -6.59 0.88
CA THR A 10 -3.36 -7.10 1.76
C THR A 10 -3.88 -6.01 2.69
N PHE A 11 -5.09 -6.22 3.22
CA PHE A 11 -5.67 -5.34 4.24
C PHE A 11 -4.75 -5.17 5.46
N GLU A 12 -4.07 -6.24 5.89
CA GLU A 12 -3.11 -6.18 6.99
C GLU A 12 -1.90 -5.30 6.68
N GLU A 13 -1.35 -5.40 5.47
CA GLU A 13 -0.22 -4.56 5.03
C GLU A 13 -0.61 -3.08 5.02
N LEU A 14 -1.80 -2.77 4.50
CA LEU A 14 -2.33 -1.40 4.45
C LEU A 14 -2.58 -0.84 5.85
N ARG A 15 -3.15 -1.66 6.75
CA ARG A 15 -3.39 -1.27 8.14
C ARG A 15 -2.10 -0.94 8.87
N VAL A 16 -1.06 -1.76 8.73
CA VAL A 16 0.24 -1.51 9.38
C VAL A 16 0.96 -0.31 8.75
N ALA A 17 0.75 -0.04 7.46
CA ALA A 17 1.27 1.15 6.80
C ALA A 17 0.49 2.44 7.14
N GLY A 18 -0.62 2.35 7.87
CA GLY A 18 -1.47 3.50 8.21
C GLY A 18 -2.21 4.09 7.01
N ILE A 19 -2.57 3.24 6.03
CA ILE A 19 -3.35 3.63 4.85
C ILE A 19 -4.71 2.94 4.92
N PRO A 20 -5.82 3.69 5.02
CA PRO A 20 -7.15 3.09 5.01
C PRO A 20 -7.53 2.64 3.59
N LYS A 21 -8.31 1.55 3.49
CA LYS A 21 -8.70 0.92 2.21
C LYS A 21 -9.32 1.90 1.19
N ASN A 22 -10.14 2.83 1.67
CA ASN A 22 -10.84 3.79 0.81
C ASN A 22 -9.85 4.77 0.18
N LEU A 23 -8.84 5.19 0.96
CA LEU A 23 -7.78 6.09 0.49
C LEU A 23 -6.78 5.35 -0.39
N ALA A 24 -6.52 4.07 -0.12
CA ALA A 24 -5.61 3.24 -0.93
C ALA A 24 -6.02 3.24 -2.40
N LEU A 25 -7.31 3.04 -2.69
CA LEU A 25 -7.85 3.08 -4.06
C LEU A 25 -7.68 4.45 -4.72
N THR A 26 -7.89 5.54 -3.97
CA THR A 26 -7.72 6.92 -4.47
C THR A 26 -6.26 7.26 -4.79
N ILE A 27 -5.33 6.72 -4.01
CA ILE A 27 -3.88 6.93 -4.18
C ILE A 27 -3.29 6.04 -5.29
N GLY A 28 -4.04 5.04 -5.78
CA GLY A 28 -3.58 4.11 -6.80
C GLY A 28 -2.87 2.87 -6.24
N ILE A 29 -3.12 2.52 -4.97
CA ILE A 29 -2.65 1.29 -4.34
C ILE A 29 -3.71 0.20 -4.53
N ALA A 30 -3.36 -0.87 -5.26
CA ALA A 30 -4.24 -2.00 -5.47
C ALA A 30 -4.37 -2.86 -4.20
N ASP A 31 -5.60 -3.15 -3.79
CA ASP A 31 -5.93 -4.07 -2.69
C ASP A 31 -6.24 -5.47 -3.25
N ASP A 32 -5.66 -6.51 -2.64
CA ASP A 32 -5.91 -7.91 -2.94
C ASP A 32 -6.34 -8.65 -1.67
N HIS A 33 -7.63 -8.54 -1.37
CA HIS A 33 -8.25 -9.18 -0.20
C HIS A 33 -8.21 -10.73 -0.24
N ARG A 34 -7.88 -11.34 -1.38
CA ARG A 34 -7.81 -12.82 -1.49
C ARG A 34 -6.46 -13.36 -1.05
N ARG A 35 -5.40 -12.54 -1.08
CA ARG A 35 -4.06 -12.96 -0.69
C ARG A 35 -3.98 -13.07 0.83
N LYS A 36 -3.61 -14.25 1.33
CA LYS A 36 -3.21 -14.47 2.73
C LYS A 36 -1.69 -14.51 2.78
N ASN A 37 -1.11 -13.75 3.70
CA ASN A 37 0.34 -13.73 3.85
C ASN A 37 0.74 -14.81 4.88
N CYS A 38 1.69 -15.67 4.51
CA CYS A 38 2.19 -16.73 5.40
C CYS A 38 3.53 -16.35 6.06
N SER A 39 4.16 -15.24 5.65
CA SER A 39 5.53 -14.88 6.08
C SER A 39 5.58 -13.47 6.66
N SER A 40 6.12 -13.35 7.87
CA SER A 40 6.32 -12.08 8.59
C SER A 40 7.39 -11.20 7.93
N GLU A 41 8.47 -11.80 7.43
CA GLU A 41 9.56 -11.08 6.77
C GLU A 41 9.09 -10.42 5.46
N GLY A 42 8.29 -11.14 4.66
CA GLY A 42 7.71 -10.62 3.42
C GLY A 42 6.73 -9.47 3.68
N LEU A 43 5.96 -9.55 4.77
CA LEU A 43 5.08 -8.48 5.23
C LEU A 43 5.87 -7.19 5.51
N GLN A 44 6.92 -7.29 6.32
CA GLN A 44 7.76 -6.14 6.68
C GLN A 44 8.46 -5.54 5.46
N ALA A 45 9.01 -6.38 4.57
CA ALA A 45 9.67 -5.92 3.35
C ALA A 45 8.71 -5.13 2.44
N ASN A 46 7.46 -5.60 2.27
CA ASN A 46 6.43 -4.92 1.48
C ASN A 46 6.03 -3.57 2.11
N ILE A 47 5.81 -3.54 3.42
CA ILE A 47 5.44 -2.32 4.15
C ILE A 47 6.57 -1.28 4.07
N GLN A 48 7.79 -1.70 4.42
CA GLN A 48 8.95 -0.81 4.52
C GLN A 48 9.39 -0.29 3.16
N ARG A 49 9.62 -1.17 2.18
CA ARG A 49 10.19 -0.77 0.89
C ARG A 49 9.15 -0.18 -0.08
N ARG A 50 7.89 -0.63 -0.05
CA ARG A 50 6.88 -0.19 -1.04
C ARG A 50 5.91 0.82 -0.46
N LEU A 51 5.16 0.48 0.58
CA LEU A 51 4.06 1.34 1.05
C LEU A 51 4.57 2.65 1.65
N LYS A 52 5.58 2.60 2.55
CA LYS A 52 6.17 3.82 3.14
C LYS A 52 6.85 4.70 2.09
N THR A 53 7.65 4.09 1.21
CA THR A 53 8.33 4.82 0.12
C THR A 53 7.34 5.49 -0.83
N HIS A 54 6.28 4.78 -1.20
CA HIS A 54 5.25 5.33 -2.10
C HIS A 54 4.55 6.51 -1.43
N LYS A 55 4.14 6.39 -0.16
CA LYS A 55 3.56 7.48 0.62
C LYS A 55 4.45 8.72 0.66
N ASN A 56 5.75 8.57 0.88
CA ASN A 56 6.68 9.69 0.95
C ASN A 56 6.91 10.40 -0.40
N LYS A 57 6.72 9.68 -1.52
CA LYS A 57 6.87 10.24 -2.88
C LYS A 57 5.59 10.90 -3.40
N LEU A 58 4.45 10.68 -2.75
CA LEU A 58 3.16 11.17 -3.19
C LEU A 58 2.93 12.60 -2.72
N ILE A 59 2.47 13.44 -3.64
CA ILE A 59 1.93 14.76 -3.36
C ILE A 59 0.44 14.70 -3.69
N ILE A 60 -0.42 14.85 -2.68
CA ILE A 60 -1.89 14.78 -2.84
C ILE A 60 -2.43 16.20 -2.81
N PHE A 61 -3.09 16.60 -3.90
CA PHE A 61 -3.82 17.87 -3.94
C PHE A 61 -5.19 17.71 -3.30
N THR A 62 -5.59 18.71 -2.50
CA THR A 62 -6.93 18.74 -1.90
C THR A 62 -7.99 19.00 -2.98
N ARG A 63 -9.12 18.30 -2.92
CA ARG A 63 -10.21 18.43 -3.91
C ARG A 63 -10.77 19.86 -4.02
N HIS A 64 -10.78 20.59 -2.92
CA HIS A 64 -11.11 22.01 -2.90
C HIS A 64 -9.82 22.77 -2.66
N ALA A 65 -9.21 23.27 -3.74
CA ALA A 65 -8.17 24.28 -3.63
C ALA A 65 -8.85 25.52 -3.05
N ARG A 66 -8.51 25.90 -1.81
CA ARG A 66 -8.86 27.25 -1.35
C ARG A 66 -8.12 28.19 -2.29
N THR A 67 -8.88 29.03 -2.98
CA THR A 67 -8.38 30.19 -3.70
C THR A 67 -7.57 31.06 -2.75
#